data_AF-A0A9C8UJA3-F1
#
_entry.id   AF-A0A9C8UJA3-F1
#
_cell.length_a   1.000
_cell.length_b   1.000
_cell.length_c   1.000
_cell.angle_alpha   90.00
_cell.angle_beta   90.00
_cell.angle_gamma   90.00
#
_symmetry.space_group_name_H-M   'P 1'
#
loop_
_entity.id
_entity.type
_entity.pdbx_description
1 polymer ?
#
loop_
_entity_poly.entity_id
_entity_poly.type
_entity_poly.pdbx_seq_one_letter_code
_entity_poly.pdbx_strand_id
1 'polypeptide(L)'
;TVAVLPEAEDVDIHVNANDLRIDTMRSSGAGGQHVNTTDSAVRITHIPTGLVVTSSEKSQHRNREIAMQVLKSRLYDMERNRVDRERSANRAAQVGSGDRSERIRTYNFPQGRITDHRINLTLYRLDSVLHGDLDEIIDALTADATARMMAEMGQ
;
A
#
# COMPACT_ATOMS: atom_id res chain seq x y z
N THR A 1 -5.52 21.18 0.38
CA THR A 1 -5.16 20.12 -0.60
C THR A 1 -6.16 19.00 -0.51
N VAL A 2 -6.49 18.37 -1.64
CA VAL A 2 -7.41 17.23 -1.70
C VAL A 2 -6.67 16.09 -2.40
N ALA A 3 -6.58 14.93 -1.75
CA ALA A 3 -6.01 13.72 -2.33
C ALA A 3 -7.13 12.70 -2.51
N VAL A 4 -7.15 12.02 -3.66
CA VAL A 4 -8.12 11.01 -4.02
C VAL A 4 -7.36 9.72 -4.26
N LEU A 5 -7.60 8.73 -3.40
CA LEU A 5 -6.96 7.42 -3.44
C LEU A 5 -8.06 6.35 -3.53
N PRO A 6 -7.81 5.23 -4.21
CA PRO A 6 -8.73 4.10 -4.19
C PRO A 6 -8.89 3.56 -2.76
N GLU A 7 -10.02 2.89 -2.52
CA GLU A 7 -10.33 2.28 -1.23
C GLU A 7 -9.27 1.26 -0.79
N ALA A 8 -9.15 1.05 0.52
CA ALA A 8 -8.30 0.01 1.08
C ALA A 8 -8.96 -1.35 0.95
N GLU A 9 -8.33 -2.26 0.21
CA GLU A 9 -8.63 -3.69 0.31
C GLU A 9 -7.86 -4.29 1.50
N ASP A 10 -8.50 -5.23 2.18
CA ASP A 10 -7.84 -5.99 3.25
C ASP A 10 -6.74 -6.88 2.68
N VAL A 11 -5.58 -6.87 3.34
CA VAL A 11 -4.44 -7.69 2.96
C VAL A 11 -4.68 -9.12 3.46
N ASP A 12 -5.20 -10.01 2.60
CA ASP A 12 -5.21 -11.44 2.89
C ASP A 12 -3.92 -12.11 2.40
N ILE A 13 -3.29 -12.88 3.28
CA ILE A 13 -2.07 -13.63 2.94
C ILE A 13 -2.37 -15.12 2.97
N HIS A 14 -2.36 -15.69 1.77
CA HIS A 14 -2.32 -17.12 1.57
C HIS A 14 -0.87 -17.61 1.50
N VAL A 15 -0.47 -18.46 2.44
CA VAL A 15 0.86 -19.09 2.44
C VAL A 15 0.74 -20.46 1.77
N ASN A 16 1.30 -20.59 0.57
CA ASN A 16 1.36 -21.87 -0.12
C ASN A 16 2.41 -22.77 0.52
N ALA A 17 2.07 -24.03 0.78
CA ALA A 17 3.00 -25.00 1.37
C ALA A 17 4.23 -25.27 0.47
N ASN A 18 4.09 -25.14 -0.85
CA ASN A 18 5.18 -25.34 -1.81
C ASN A 18 6.26 -24.25 -1.73
N ASP A 19 5.92 -23.08 -1.19
CA ASP A 19 6.84 -21.94 -1.04
C ASP A 19 7.63 -21.99 0.28
N LEU A 20 7.43 -23.06 1.06
CA LEU A 20 8.04 -23.23 2.37
C LEU A 20 9.09 -24.33 2.37
N ARG A 21 10.32 -23.98 2.75
CA ARG A 21 11.32 -24.97 3.15
C ARG A 21 11.30 -25.14 4.66
N ILE A 22 11.10 -26.37 5.12
CA ILE A 22 11.01 -26.69 6.55
C ILE A 22 12.17 -27.60 6.90
N ASP A 23 13.09 -27.07 7.71
CA ASP A 23 14.29 -27.75 8.16
C ASP A 23 14.15 -28.09 9.66
N THR A 24 14.41 -29.34 10.03
CA THR A 24 14.45 -29.79 11.43
C THR A 24 15.89 -29.82 11.92
N MET A 25 16.13 -29.33 13.12
CA MET A 25 17.48 -29.24 13.70
C MET A 25 17.47 -29.45 15.21
N ARG A 26 18.66 -29.59 15.78
CA ARG A 26 18.84 -29.63 17.23
C ARG A 26 18.55 -28.27 17.84
N SER A 27 17.84 -28.28 18.96
CA SER A 27 17.56 -27.06 19.71
C SER A 27 18.85 -26.48 20.27
N SER A 28 19.09 -25.19 20.06
CA SER A 28 20.24 -24.47 20.64
C SER A 28 19.85 -23.89 22.00
N GLY A 29 20.41 -24.41 23.10
CA GLY A 29 20.15 -23.90 24.45
C GLY A 29 20.90 -24.66 25.54
N ALA A 30 20.91 -24.12 26.76
CA ALA A 30 21.48 -24.79 27.93
C ALA A 30 20.60 -25.98 28.33
N GLY A 31 20.90 -27.18 27.82
CA GLY A 31 20.10 -28.36 28.08
C GLY A 31 20.91 -29.64 28.16
N GLY A 32 20.51 -30.53 29.08
CA GLY A 32 21.15 -31.83 29.32
C GLY A 32 21.04 -32.80 28.14
N GLN A 33 21.24 -34.09 28.40
CA GLN A 33 21.32 -35.14 27.36
C GLN A 33 20.18 -35.09 26.32
N HIS A 34 18.96 -34.75 26.73
CA HIS A 34 17.80 -34.67 25.84
C HIS A 34 17.91 -33.57 24.75
N VAL A 35 18.54 -32.43 25.05
CA VAL A 35 18.71 -31.32 24.07
C VAL A 35 19.79 -31.63 23.04
N ASN A 36 20.79 -32.44 23.42
CA ASN A 36 21.88 -32.83 22.53
C ASN A 36 21.53 -33.97 21.58
N THR A 37 20.45 -34.71 21.86
CA THR A 37 20.11 -35.97 21.16
C THR A 37 18.83 -35.87 20.33
N THR A 38 17.87 -35.01 20.70
CA THR A 38 16.56 -34.91 20.04
C THR A 38 16.50 -33.73 19.06
N ASP A 39 16.17 -33.99 17.79
CA ASP A 39 15.98 -32.97 16.76
C ASP A 39 14.58 -32.34 16.88
N SER A 40 14.37 -31.48 17.88
CA SER A 40 13.07 -30.86 18.15
C SER A 40 12.86 -29.48 17.52
N ALA A 41 13.90 -28.72 17.18
CA ALA A 41 13.76 -27.37 16.65
C ALA A 41 13.34 -27.38 15.17
N VAL A 42 12.50 -26.42 14.80
CA VAL A 42 11.98 -26.26 13.42
C VAL A 42 12.34 -24.88 12.91
N ARG A 43 12.91 -24.84 11.70
CA ARG A 43 13.17 -23.63 10.93
C ARG A 43 12.30 -23.67 9.68
N ILE A 44 11.55 -22.60 9.44
CA ILE A 44 10.74 -22.43 8.23
C ILE A 44 11.30 -21.25 7.44
N THR A 45 11.58 -21.47 6.16
CA THR A 45 12.02 -20.45 5.21
C THR A 45 10.93 -20.26 4.16
N HIS A 46 10.42 -19.04 4.00
CA HIS A 46 9.58 -18.69 2.87
C HIS A 46 10.47 -18.31 1.69
N ILE A 47 10.49 -19.15 0.66
CA ILE A 47 11.41 -19.06 -0.47
C ILE A 47 11.25 -17.73 -1.23
N PRO A 48 10.02 -17.26 -1.56
CA PRO A 48 9.84 -16.03 -2.33
C PRO A 48 10.34 -14.76 -1.63
N THR A 49 10.14 -14.65 -0.31
CA THR A 49 10.53 -13.46 0.46
C THR A 49 11.88 -13.61 1.16
N GLY A 50 12.46 -14.82 1.17
CA GLY A 50 13.66 -15.14 1.92
C GLY A 50 13.49 -15.10 3.45
N LEU A 51 12.25 -14.98 3.95
CA LEU A 51 12.01 -14.79 5.39
C LEU A 51 12.20 -16.11 6.13
N VAL A 52 13.05 -16.10 7.15
CA VAL A 52 13.34 -17.27 7.99
C VAL A 52 12.78 -17.06 9.39
N VAL A 53 12.01 -18.05 9.86
CA VAL A 53 11.49 -18.13 11.23
C VAL A 53 11.97 -19.43 11.85
N THR A 54 12.32 -19.38 13.13
CA THR A 54 12.81 -20.55 13.86
C THR A 54 12.10 -20.66 15.21
N SER A 55 11.78 -21.87 15.66
CA SER A 55 11.21 -22.15 16.97
C SER A 55 11.83 -23.42 17.58
N SER A 56 12.11 -23.40 18.89
CA SER A 56 12.93 -24.41 19.58
C SER A 56 12.40 -24.78 20.98
N GLU A 57 11.10 -25.06 21.07
CA GLU A 57 10.44 -25.69 22.21
C GLU A 57 10.71 -27.21 22.30
N LYS A 58 10.21 -27.83 23.37
CA LYS A 58 10.34 -29.26 23.64
C LYS A 58 9.72 -30.17 22.55
N SER A 59 8.66 -29.73 21.87
CA SER A 59 7.92 -30.53 20.89
C SER A 59 8.07 -29.97 19.47
N GLN A 60 8.45 -30.82 18.53
CA GLN A 60 8.62 -30.48 17.12
C GLN A 60 7.32 -29.99 16.46
N HIS A 61 6.20 -30.67 16.70
CA HIS A 61 4.90 -30.27 16.13
C HIS A 61 4.51 -28.87 16.59
N ARG A 62 4.69 -28.60 17.89
CA ARG A 62 4.44 -27.27 18.46
C ARG A 62 5.37 -26.21 17.86
N ASN A 63 6.64 -26.54 17.62
CA ASN A 63 7.57 -25.64 16.95
C ASN A 63 7.16 -25.31 15.52
N ARG A 64 6.65 -26.30 14.79
CA ARG A 64 6.14 -26.09 13.42
C ARG A 64 4.93 -25.15 13.41
N GLU A 65 3.98 -25.34 14.33
CA GLU A 65 2.80 -24.48 14.47
C GLU A 65 3.19 -23.04 14.83
N ILE A 66 4.04 -22.86 15.85
CA ILE A 66 4.51 -21.53 16.28
C ILE A 66 5.29 -20.84 15.15
N ALA A 67 6.22 -21.55 14.51
CA ALA A 67 7.00 -20.99 13.40
C ALA A 67 6.10 -20.57 12.23
N MET A 68 5.06 -21.35 11.91
CA MET A 68 4.10 -21.01 10.87
C MET A 68 3.26 -19.78 11.24
N GLN A 69 2.78 -19.69 12.49
CA GLN A 69 2.01 -18.55 12.96
C GLN A 69 2.83 -17.25 12.91
N VAL A 70 4.08 -17.32 13.39
CA VAL A 70 5.01 -16.18 13.34
C VAL A 70 5.36 -15.82 11.89
N LEU A 71 5.55 -16.80 11.01
CA LEU A 71 5.78 -16.55 9.59
C LEU A 71 4.61 -15.81 8.96
N LYS A 72 3.37 -16.28 9.18
CA LYS A 72 2.16 -15.64 8.65
C LYS A 72 2.02 -14.20 9.15
N SER A 73 2.25 -13.95 10.44
CA SER A 73 2.23 -12.60 11.01
C SER A 73 3.27 -11.68 10.36
N ARG A 74 4.50 -12.16 10.18
CA ARG A 74 5.58 -11.35 9.57
C ARG A 74 5.33 -11.05 8.09
N LEU A 75 4.80 -12.02 7.35
CA LEU A 75 4.39 -11.80 5.96
C LEU A 75 3.28 -10.75 5.89
N TYR A 76 2.29 -10.84 6.80
CA TYR A 76 1.18 -9.88 6.87
C TYR A 76 1.68 -8.46 7.12
N ASP A 77 2.53 -8.29 8.14
CA ASP A 77 3.09 -6.98 8.46
C ASP A 77 3.93 -6.42 7.29
N MET A 78 4.68 -7.26 6.59
CA MET A 78 5.50 -6.83 5.45
C MET A 78 4.64 -6.35 4.28
N GLU A 79 3.60 -7.09 3.93
CA GLU A 79 2.69 -6.72 2.83
C GLU A 79 1.86 -5.48 3.18
N ARG A 80 1.33 -5.42 4.41
CA ARG A 80 0.66 -4.24 4.92
C ARG A 80 1.56 -2.99 4.85
N ASN A 81 2.81 -3.11 5.31
CA ASN A 81 3.77 -2.01 5.24
C ASN A 81 4.10 -1.62 3.80
N ARG A 82 4.15 -2.57 2.86
CA ARG A 82 4.36 -2.30 1.43
C ARG A 82 3.21 -1.45 0.88
N VAL A 83 1.98 -1.89 1.09
CA VAL A 83 0.76 -1.18 0.66
C VAL A 83 0.67 0.19 1.31
N ASP A 84 0.92 0.31 2.60
CA ASP A 84 0.89 1.58 3.33
C ASP A 84 1.94 2.58 2.83
N ARG A 85 3.14 2.09 2.49
CA ARG A 85 4.21 2.92 1.90
C ARG A 85 3.83 3.40 0.50
N GLU A 86 3.32 2.52 -0.35
CA GLU A 86 2.86 2.87 -1.70
C GLU A 86 1.73 3.91 -1.63
N ARG A 87 0.76 3.71 -0.75
CA ARG A 87 -0.33 4.67 -0.50
C ARG A 87 0.20 6.01 -0.01
N SER A 88 1.12 6.00 0.95
CA SER A 88 1.71 7.23 1.50
C SER A 88 2.49 7.99 0.43
N ALA A 89 3.26 7.29 -0.40
CA ALA A 89 3.98 7.87 -1.53
C ALA A 89 3.04 8.48 -2.57
N ASN A 90 1.98 7.74 -2.96
CA ASN A 90 0.97 8.24 -3.90
C ASN A 90 0.24 9.47 -3.35
N ARG A 91 -0.10 9.47 -2.06
CA ARG A 91 -0.70 10.63 -1.39
C ARG A 91 0.24 11.83 -1.41
N ALA A 92 1.52 11.62 -1.06
CA ALA A 92 2.51 12.69 -1.04
C ALA A 92 2.68 13.29 -2.45
N ALA A 93 2.71 12.45 -3.49
CA ALA A 93 2.79 12.90 -4.87
C ALA A 93 1.58 13.75 -5.30
N GLN A 94 0.36 13.39 -4.87
CA GLN A 94 -0.84 14.19 -5.18
C GLN A 94 -0.94 15.49 -4.39
N VAL A 95 -0.45 15.50 -3.15
CA VAL A 95 -0.55 16.66 -2.26
C VAL A 95 0.47 17.75 -2.62
N GLY A 96 1.61 17.35 -3.20
CA GLY A 96 2.70 18.26 -3.55
C GLY A 96 3.38 18.87 -2.33
N SER A 97 4.12 19.96 -2.56
CA SER A 97 4.83 20.70 -1.51
C SER A 97 3.90 21.65 -0.73
N GLY A 98 2.70 21.90 -1.27
CA GLY A 98 1.74 22.86 -0.72
C GLY A 98 2.04 24.32 -1.09
N ASP A 99 2.97 24.54 -2.02
CA ASP A 99 3.24 25.87 -2.56
C ASP A 99 2.03 26.41 -3.34
N ARG A 100 1.85 27.74 -3.32
CA ARG A 100 0.77 28.43 -4.04
C ARG A 100 0.88 28.28 -5.55
N SER A 101 2.08 28.03 -6.07
CA SER A 101 2.33 27.78 -7.49
C SER A 101 1.74 26.46 -7.99
N GLU A 102 1.56 25.47 -7.10
CA GLU A 102 1.02 24.14 -7.42
C GLU A 102 -0.53 24.09 -7.34
N ARG A 103 -1.18 25.24 -7.10
CA ARG A 103 -2.61 25.30 -6.91
C ARG A 103 -3.37 25.05 -8.22
N ILE A 104 -4.09 23.94 -8.28
CA ILE A 104 -4.93 23.58 -9.44
C ILE A 104 -6.18 24.46 -9.61
N ARG A 105 -6.73 25.04 -8.53
CA ARG A 105 -7.97 25.84 -8.58
C ARG A 105 -7.98 27.03 -7.63
N THR A 106 -8.58 28.13 -8.07
CA THR A 106 -8.78 29.35 -7.27
C THR A 106 -10.26 29.63 -7.11
N TYR A 107 -10.71 29.77 -5.86
CA TYR A 107 -12.08 30.17 -5.52
C TYR A 107 -12.03 31.64 -5.08
N ASN A 108 -12.73 32.52 -5.82
CA ASN A 108 -12.75 33.95 -5.56
C ASN A 108 -14.17 34.39 -5.20
N PHE A 109 -14.41 34.54 -3.91
CA PHE A 109 -15.72 34.89 -3.35
C PHE A 109 -16.18 36.31 -3.74
N PRO A 110 -15.35 37.38 -3.65
CA PRO A 110 -15.79 38.72 -4.02
C PRO A 110 -16.30 38.85 -5.46
N GLN A 111 -15.74 38.06 -6.38
CA GLN A 111 -16.11 38.09 -7.80
C GLN A 111 -17.00 36.91 -8.21
N GLY A 112 -17.42 36.07 -7.25
CA GLY A 112 -18.29 34.92 -7.49
C GLY A 112 -17.75 33.91 -8.52
N ARG A 113 -16.42 33.79 -8.66
CA ARG A 113 -15.80 32.95 -9.71
C ARG A 113 -14.92 31.84 -9.17
N ILE A 114 -14.77 30.80 -9.98
CA ILE A 114 -13.76 29.75 -9.82
C ILE A 114 -12.90 29.69 -11.09
N THR A 115 -11.60 29.50 -10.92
CA THR A 115 -10.64 29.28 -12.02
C THR A 115 -9.90 27.98 -11.80
N ASP A 116 -9.91 27.06 -12.77
CA ASP A 116 -9.07 25.87 -12.82
C ASP A 116 -7.85 26.13 -13.71
N HIS A 117 -6.66 26.09 -13.11
CA HIS A 117 -5.40 26.46 -13.76
C HIS A 117 -4.83 25.35 -14.64
N ARG A 118 -5.36 24.12 -14.58
CA ARG A 118 -4.86 23.02 -15.42
C ARG A 118 -5.17 23.22 -16.91
N ILE A 119 -6.31 23.86 -17.17
CA ILE A 119 -6.82 24.17 -18.52
C ILE A 119 -7.18 25.66 -18.68
N ASN A 120 -6.88 26.48 -17.66
CA ASN A 120 -7.23 27.91 -17.60
C ASN A 120 -8.74 28.20 -17.76
N LEU A 121 -9.60 27.30 -17.31
CA LEU A 121 -11.06 27.47 -17.33
C LEU A 121 -11.50 28.40 -16.20
N THR A 122 -12.32 29.41 -16.50
CA THR A 122 -12.91 30.30 -15.48
C THR A 122 -14.43 30.34 -15.60
N LEU A 123 -15.13 30.10 -14.48
CA LEU A 123 -16.58 30.10 -14.38
C LEU A 123 -17.05 31.14 -13.36
N TYR A 124 -18.08 31.92 -13.70
CA TYR A 124 -18.68 32.96 -12.83
C TYR A 124 -19.93 32.45 -12.11
N ARG A 125 -19.83 31.27 -11.51
CA ARG A 125 -20.94 30.61 -10.80
C ARG A 125 -20.44 29.82 -9.60
N LEU A 126 -19.63 30.51 -8.78
CA LEU A 126 -19.04 29.91 -7.59
C LEU A 126 -20.08 29.26 -6.68
N ASP A 127 -21.24 29.88 -6.51
CA ASP A 127 -22.28 29.37 -5.61
C ASP A 127 -22.81 27.99 -6.06
N SER A 128 -23.15 27.83 -7.34
CA SER A 128 -23.59 26.54 -7.90
C SER A 128 -22.53 25.45 -7.73
N VAL A 129 -21.27 25.80 -8.00
CA VAL A 129 -20.13 24.90 -7.85
C VAL A 129 -19.94 24.45 -6.40
N LEU A 130 -20.15 25.35 -5.43
CA LEU A 130 -20.10 25.02 -4.00
C LEU A 130 -21.27 24.13 -3.56
N HIS A 131 -22.41 24.20 -4.24
CA HIS A 131 -23.56 23.31 -4.01
C HIS A 131 -23.43 21.94 -4.71
N GLY A 132 -22.34 21.70 -5.45
CA GLY A 132 -22.03 20.40 -6.06
C GLY A 132 -22.26 20.31 -7.57
N ASP A 133 -22.69 21.40 -8.23
CA ASP A 133 -22.76 21.46 -9.70
C ASP A 133 -21.35 21.58 -10.29
N LEU A 134 -20.72 20.43 -10.52
CA LEU A 134 -19.33 20.30 -10.98
C LEU A 134 -19.21 19.76 -12.41
N ASP A 135 -20.33 19.42 -13.06
CA ASP A 135 -20.35 18.68 -14.31
C ASP A 135 -19.52 19.38 -15.40
N GLU A 136 -19.73 20.68 -15.61
CA GLU A 136 -18.97 21.41 -16.64
C GLU A 136 -17.46 21.46 -16.36
N ILE A 137 -17.06 21.49 -15.09
CA ILE A 137 -15.62 21.46 -14.74
C ILE A 137 -15.06 20.06 -15.03
N ILE A 138 -15.78 19.01 -14.62
CA ILE A 138 -15.36 17.62 -14.81
C ILE A 138 -15.28 17.28 -16.29
N ASP A 139 -16.30 17.63 -17.07
CA ASP A 139 -16.37 17.37 -18.50
C ASP A 139 -15.24 18.07 -19.26
N ALA A 140 -15.00 19.36 -18.98
CA ALA A 140 -13.93 20.12 -19.61
C ALA A 140 -12.54 19.52 -19.31
N LEU A 141 -12.30 19.10 -18.06
CA LEU A 141 -11.04 18.46 -17.68
C LEU A 141 -10.88 17.07 -18.31
N THR A 142 -11.96 16.29 -18.39
CA THR A 142 -11.95 14.95 -18.98
C THR A 142 -11.70 15.01 -20.49
N ALA A 143 -12.31 15.98 -21.17
CA ALA A 143 -12.09 16.23 -22.59
C ALA A 143 -10.63 16.65 -22.88
N ASP A 144 -10.06 17.55 -22.08
CA ASP A 144 -8.65 17.95 -22.22
C ASP A 144 -7.70 16.76 -21.97
N ALA A 145 -7.96 15.96 -20.93
CA ALA A 145 -7.15 14.79 -20.62
C ALA A 145 -7.18 13.73 -21.74
N THR A 146 -8.36 13.44 -22.30
CA THR A 146 -8.50 12.51 -23.42
C THR A 146 -7.83 13.03 -24.68
N ALA A 147 -7.95 14.33 -24.98
CA ALA A 147 -7.26 14.95 -26.11
C ALA A 147 -5.73 14.86 -25.98
N ARG A 148 -5.17 15.10 -24.79
CA ARG A 148 -3.71 14.96 -24.53
C ARG A 148 -3.23 13.52 -24.70
N MET A 149 -3.96 12.55 -24.14
CA MET A 149 -3.63 11.12 -24.29
C MET A 149 -3.63 10.69 -25.77
N MET A 150 -4.63 11.10 -26.54
CA MET A 150 -4.69 10.79 -27.97
C MET A 150 -3.54 11.43 -28.76
N ALA A 151 -3.14 12.65 -28.40
CA ALA A 151 -2.02 13.34 -29.03
C ALA A 151 -0.67 12.66 -28.75
N GLU A 152 -0.48 12.10 -27.56
CA GLU A 152 0.72 11.33 -27.20
C GLU A 152 0.76 9.97 -27.90
N MET A 153 -0.38 9.31 -28.10
CA MET A 153 -0.45 8.02 -28.81
C MET A 153 -0.34 8.13 -30.34
N GLY A 154 -0.59 9.32 -30.90
CA GLY A 154 -0.48 9.60 -32.34
C GLY A 154 0.93 9.97 -32.81
N GLN A 155 1.91 10.02 -31.91
CA GLN A 155 3.35 10.19 -32.20
C GLN A 155 4.07 8.85 -32.09
#